data_AF-A0A9P6TSI9-F1
#
_entry.id   AF-A0A9P6TSI9-F1
#
_cell.length_a   1.000
_cell.length_b   1.000
_cell.length_c   1.000
_cell.angle_alpha   90.00
_cell.angle_beta   90.00
_cell.angle_gamma   90.00
#
_symmetry.space_group_name_H-M   'P 1'
#
loop_
_entity.id
_entity.type
_entity.pdbx_description
1 polymer ?
#
loop_
_entity_poly.entity_id
_entity_poly.type
_entity_poly.pdbx_seq_one_letter_code
_entity_poly.pdbx_strand_id
1 'polypeptide(L)'
;MLSRSHVLSSFVLRRQARAFTTVNRPVAKGWRKYAQQFRDKPASYMTTFAVLHEITAIVPFPVIYYMLDHVSWEVPVPEEAVAEGNRIMNKLRTRYGYEPLEPQNRVMVNLATTYAIVKVLMPVRVMASVTLTPFFAERLVGPVLVSVRRWFKRS
;
A
#
# COMPACT_ATOMS: atom_id res chain seq x y z
N MET A 1 -81.99 26.01 9.65
CA MET A 1 -81.61 24.86 8.81
C MET A 1 -80.37 25.25 8.01
N LEU A 2 -79.28 24.48 8.15
CA LEU A 2 -78.02 24.50 7.38
C LEU A 2 -77.22 25.82 7.53
N SER A 3 -75.89 25.86 7.69
CA SER A 3 -74.88 25.08 7.00
C SER A 3 -73.48 25.42 7.54
N ARG A 4 -72.63 24.39 7.66
CA ARG A 4 -71.19 24.37 7.30
C ARG A 4 -70.19 25.17 8.16
N SER A 5 -69.44 24.51 9.05
CA SER A 5 -68.32 23.57 8.83
C SER A 5 -66.95 24.26 8.86
N HIS A 6 -66.26 24.02 9.97
CA HIS A 6 -64.85 24.28 10.22
C HIS A 6 -63.98 23.80 9.05
N VAL A 7 -63.31 24.75 8.37
CA VAL A 7 -62.21 24.45 7.46
C VAL A 7 -60.98 24.17 8.33
N LEU A 8 -60.86 22.90 8.71
CA LEU A 8 -59.73 22.33 9.41
C LEU A 8 -58.49 22.35 8.51
N SER A 9 -57.47 23.08 8.97
CA SER A 9 -56.04 22.73 8.97
C SER A 9 -55.62 21.56 8.07
N SER A 10 -55.49 21.79 6.77
CA SER A 10 -54.95 20.79 5.83
C SER A 10 -53.47 21.04 5.44
N PHE A 11 -52.79 22.02 6.06
CA PHE A 11 -51.41 22.38 5.70
C PHE A 11 -50.29 21.86 6.63
N VAL A 12 -50.59 20.93 7.55
CA VAL A 12 -49.58 20.36 8.48
C VAL A 12 -49.26 18.89 8.21
N LEU A 13 -49.98 18.20 7.31
CA LEU A 13 -49.89 16.74 7.15
C LEU A 13 -49.08 16.25 5.93
N ARG A 14 -48.19 17.07 5.37
CA ARG A 14 -47.29 16.65 4.26
C ARG A 14 -45.82 16.54 4.65
N ARG A 15 -45.51 16.27 5.93
CA ARG A 15 -44.11 16.19 6.37
C ARG A 15 -43.78 15.02 7.29
N GLN A 16 -44.43 13.87 7.13
CA GLN A 16 -44.02 12.66 7.83
C GLN A 16 -44.38 11.43 7.00
N ALA A 17 -43.42 10.96 6.20
CA ALA A 17 -43.23 9.55 5.85
C ALA A 17 -42.08 9.40 4.85
N ARG A 18 -40.88 9.90 5.17
CA ARG A 18 -39.69 9.12 4.79
C ARG A 18 -39.62 8.00 5.82
N ALA A 19 -40.37 6.93 5.56
CA ALA A 19 -40.12 5.67 6.23
C ALA A 19 -38.67 5.32 5.93
N PHE A 20 -37.80 5.61 6.88
CA PHE A 20 -36.42 5.18 6.86
C PHE A 20 -36.51 3.67 7.08
N THR A 21 -36.72 2.93 5.99
CA THR A 21 -36.60 1.48 5.99
C THR A 21 -35.15 1.20 6.32
N THR A 22 -34.85 1.06 7.60
CA THR A 22 -33.64 0.42 8.10
C THR A 22 -33.71 -1.02 7.61
N VAL A 23 -33.33 -1.26 6.35
CA VAL A 23 -33.06 -2.59 5.84
C VAL A 23 -32.01 -3.15 6.78
N ASN A 24 -32.43 -4.05 7.66
CA ASN A 24 -31.59 -4.70 8.66
C ASN A 24 -30.67 -5.65 7.90
N ARG A 25 -29.63 -5.10 7.26
CA ARG A 25 -28.63 -5.90 6.57
C ARG A 25 -27.85 -6.63 7.65
N PRO A 26 -27.77 -7.97 7.61
CA PRO A 26 -26.96 -8.70 8.57
C PRO A 26 -25.53 -8.19 8.50
N VAL A 27 -25.02 -7.67 9.63
CA VAL A 27 -23.65 -7.20 9.75
C VAL A 27 -22.74 -8.39 9.44
N ALA A 28 -22.08 -8.36 8.28
CA ALA A 28 -21.19 -9.43 7.89
C ALA A 28 -20.08 -9.57 8.94
N LYS A 29 -19.90 -10.79 9.45
CA LYS A 29 -18.85 -11.15 10.41
C LYS A 29 -17.72 -11.89 9.71
N GLY A 30 -16.49 -11.73 10.22
CA GLY A 30 -15.29 -12.41 9.71
C GLY A 30 -14.93 -12.02 8.28
N TRP A 31 -14.45 -12.99 7.49
CA TRP A 31 -14.00 -12.82 6.09
C TRP A 31 -15.05 -12.20 5.16
N ARG A 32 -16.34 -12.40 5.44
CA ARG A 32 -17.45 -11.82 4.68
C ARG A 32 -17.49 -10.29 4.76
N LYS A 33 -17.01 -9.69 5.87
CA LYS A 33 -16.90 -8.23 6.01
C LYS A 33 -15.86 -7.67 5.05
N TYR A 34 -14.66 -8.26 5.03
CA TYR A 34 -13.58 -7.87 4.14
C TYR A 34 -13.97 -8.03 2.67
N ALA A 35 -14.64 -9.14 2.33
CA ALA A 35 -15.13 -9.38 0.97
C ALA A 35 -16.22 -8.36 0.54
N GLN A 36 -17.12 -7.97 1.45
CA GLN A 36 -18.12 -6.93 1.17
C GLN A 36 -17.47 -5.54 1.03
N GLN A 37 -16.54 -5.17 1.91
CA GLN A 37 -15.84 -3.90 1.84
C GLN A 37 -15.00 -3.75 0.56
N PHE A 38 -14.37 -4.85 0.10
CA PHE A 38 -13.63 -4.86 -1.16
C PHE A 38 -14.55 -4.65 -2.38
N ARG A 39 -15.74 -5.28 -2.37
CA ARG A 39 -16.75 -5.13 -3.43
C ARG A 39 -17.30 -3.72 -3.51
N ASP A 40 -17.48 -3.06 -2.38
CA ASP A 40 -18.06 -1.72 -2.32
C ASP A 40 -17.07 -0.63 -2.79
N LYS A 41 -15.75 -0.84 -2.64
CA LYS A 41 -14.70 0.15 -2.99
C LYS A 41 -13.42 -0.50 -3.56
N PRO A 42 -13.48 -1.18 -4.72
CA PRO A 42 -12.37 -1.97 -5.23
C PRO A 42 -11.12 -1.12 -5.52
N ALA A 43 -11.30 0.06 -6.12
CA ALA A 43 -10.18 0.94 -6.48
C ALA A 43 -9.35 1.38 -5.26
N SER A 44 -10.00 1.71 -4.13
CA SER A 44 -9.30 2.15 -2.91
C SER A 44 -8.47 1.05 -2.27
N TYR A 45 -8.93 -0.20 -2.36
CA TYR A 45 -8.19 -1.35 -1.84
C TYR A 45 -7.02 -1.71 -2.75
N MET A 46 -7.21 -1.64 -4.07
CA MET A 46 -6.13 -1.86 -5.04
C MET A 46 -5.02 -0.82 -4.88
N THR A 47 -5.35 0.46 -4.71
CA THR A 47 -4.35 1.51 -4.50
C THR A 47 -3.61 1.34 -3.17
N THR A 48 -4.34 1.01 -2.10
CA THR A 48 -3.72 0.74 -0.79
C THR A 48 -2.81 -0.47 -0.86
N PHE A 49 -3.24 -1.56 -1.51
CA PHE A 49 -2.42 -2.75 -1.74
C PHE A 49 -1.15 -2.40 -2.52
N ALA A 50 -1.25 -1.66 -3.62
CA ALA A 50 -0.09 -1.27 -4.42
C ALA A 50 0.91 -0.45 -3.59
N VAL A 51 0.43 0.55 -2.84
CA VAL A 51 1.29 1.36 -1.94
C VAL A 51 1.98 0.48 -0.89
N LEU A 52 1.24 -0.43 -0.25
CA LEU A 52 1.84 -1.36 0.71
C LEU A 52 2.84 -2.32 0.05
N HIS A 53 2.56 -2.77 -1.16
CA HIS A 53 3.44 -3.64 -1.94
C HIS A 53 4.77 -2.95 -2.26
N GLU A 54 4.74 -1.66 -2.59
CA GLU A 54 5.93 -0.84 -2.85
C GLU A 54 6.71 -0.56 -1.55
N ILE A 55 6.03 -0.20 -0.47
CA ILE A 55 6.69 0.05 0.83
C ILE A 55 7.39 -1.23 1.32
N THR A 56 6.72 -2.38 1.20
CA THR A 56 7.31 -3.68 1.53
C THR A 56 8.37 -4.14 0.52
N ALA A 57 8.57 -3.44 -0.60
CA ALA A 57 9.71 -3.64 -1.49
C ALA A 57 10.92 -2.78 -1.06
N ILE A 58 10.66 -1.51 -0.72
CA ILE A 58 11.68 -0.51 -0.42
C ILE A 58 12.28 -0.73 0.96
N VAL A 59 11.47 -0.96 1.99
CA VAL A 59 11.94 -1.04 3.39
C VAL A 59 12.87 -2.24 3.65
N PRO A 60 12.59 -3.46 3.15
CA PRO A 60 13.48 -4.58 3.39
C PRO A 60 14.84 -4.43 2.69
N PHE A 61 14.93 -3.65 1.61
CA PHE A 61 16.17 -3.50 0.86
C PHE A 61 17.34 -2.97 1.69
N PRO A 62 17.29 -1.78 2.33
CA PRO A 62 18.37 -1.31 3.18
C PRO A 62 18.56 -2.19 4.42
N VAL A 63 17.47 -2.73 5.00
CA VAL A 63 17.56 -3.61 6.18
C VAL A 63 18.39 -4.85 5.85
N ILE A 64 18.06 -5.55 4.76
CA ILE A 64 18.77 -6.76 4.34
C ILE A 64 20.21 -6.42 3.93
N TYR A 65 20.42 -5.31 3.21
CA TYR A 65 21.76 -4.86 2.83
C TYR A 65 22.65 -4.63 4.05
N TYR A 66 22.18 -3.83 5.02
CA TYR A 66 22.96 -3.58 6.24
C TYR A 66 23.18 -4.85 7.05
N MET A 67 22.21 -5.76 7.10
CA MET A 67 22.40 -7.05 7.76
C MET A 67 23.47 -7.89 7.06
N LEU A 68 23.47 -7.99 5.73
CA LEU A 68 24.50 -8.70 4.97
C LEU A 68 25.88 -8.05 5.05
N ASP A 69 25.92 -6.72 5.20
CA ASP A 69 27.17 -5.97 5.32
C ASP A 69 27.80 -6.12 6.71
N HIS A 70 26.98 -6.20 7.76
CA HIS A 70 27.44 -6.34 9.15
C HIS A 70 27.66 -7.80 9.56
N VAL A 71 26.86 -8.71 9.03
CA VAL A 71 27.08 -10.15 9.23
C VAL A 71 28.14 -10.55 8.23
N SER A 72 29.20 -11.23 8.67
CA SER A 72 30.29 -11.74 7.81
C SER A 72 29.84 -12.91 6.89
N TRP A 73 28.57 -12.89 6.47
CA TRP A 73 27.97 -13.83 5.56
C TRP A 73 28.39 -13.47 4.14
N GLU A 74 29.49 -14.07 3.69
CA GLU A 74 29.94 -13.92 2.31
C GLU A 74 29.16 -14.90 1.43
N VAL A 75 28.47 -14.36 0.42
CA VAL A 75 27.86 -15.20 -0.60
C VAL A 75 28.98 -15.86 -1.40
N PRO A 76 28.98 -17.20 -1.55
CA PRO A 76 30.05 -17.92 -2.24
C PRO A 76 29.97 -17.64 -3.74
N VAL A 77 30.62 -16.56 -4.17
CA VAL A 77 30.76 -16.15 -5.56
C VAL A 77 32.24 -16.20 -5.91
N PRO A 78 32.63 -16.83 -7.05
CA PRO A 78 34.04 -16.86 -7.47
C PRO A 78 34.64 -15.46 -7.54
N GLU A 79 35.86 -15.28 -7.02
CA GLU A 79 36.54 -13.98 -7.02
C GLU A 79 36.71 -13.40 -8.43
N GLU A 80 36.86 -14.24 -9.45
CA GLU A 80 36.90 -13.81 -10.85
C GLU A 80 35.60 -13.10 -11.27
N ALA A 81 34.46 -13.60 -10.80
CA ALA A 81 33.15 -13.06 -11.13
C ALA A 81 32.89 -11.74 -10.41
N VAL A 82 33.42 -11.60 -9.19
CA VAL A 82 33.41 -10.34 -8.43
C VAL A 82 34.25 -9.29 -9.14
N ALA A 83 35.49 -9.65 -9.51
CA ALA A 83 36.41 -8.75 -10.19
C ALA A 83 35.90 -8.31 -11.57
N GLU A 84 35.37 -9.24 -12.37
CA GLU A 84 34.81 -8.92 -13.68
C GLU A 84 33.53 -8.08 -13.54
N GLY A 85 32.66 -8.40 -12.58
CA GLY A 85 31.48 -7.60 -12.25
C GLY A 85 31.84 -6.15 -11.88
N ASN A 86 32.84 -5.98 -11.00
CA ASN A 86 33.34 -4.66 -10.61
C ASN A 86 33.99 -3.92 -11.78
N ARG A 87 34.70 -4.61 -12.67
CA ARG A 87 35.27 -4.01 -13.89
C ARG A 87 34.19 -3.46 -14.81
N ILE A 88 33.11 -4.22 -15.04
CA ILE A 88 31.96 -3.76 -15.83
C ILE A 88 31.31 -2.55 -15.15
N MET A 89 31.08 -2.64 -13.84
CA MET A 89 30.45 -1.56 -13.09
C MET A 89 31.31 -0.29 -13.05
N ASN A 90 32.63 -0.42 -12.97
CA ASN A 90 33.55 0.71 -12.94
C ASN A 90 33.51 1.53 -14.23
N LYS A 91 33.29 0.90 -15.40
CA LYS A 91 33.07 1.64 -16.66
C LYS A 91 31.86 2.56 -16.57
N LEU A 92 30.81 2.14 -15.84
CA LEU A 92 29.62 2.95 -15.60
C LEU A 92 29.88 4.01 -14.53
N ARG A 93 30.43 3.62 -13.37
CA ARG A 93 30.68 4.54 -12.24
C ARG A 93 31.59 5.70 -12.62
N THR A 94 32.70 5.42 -13.29
CA THR A 94 33.64 6.45 -13.77
C THR A 94 33.02 7.38 -14.79
N ARG A 95 32.09 6.89 -15.64
CA ARG A 95 31.33 7.74 -16.58
C ARG A 95 30.42 8.73 -15.87
N TYR A 96 29.89 8.38 -14.69
CA TYR A 96 29.07 9.27 -13.85
C TYR A 96 29.88 10.07 -12.83
N GLY A 97 31.22 10.02 -12.87
CA GLY A 97 32.10 10.76 -11.95
C GLY A 97 32.26 10.12 -10.57
N TYR A 98 31.88 8.85 -10.40
CA TYR A 98 32.14 8.11 -9.16
C TYR A 98 33.51 7.42 -9.21
N GLU A 99 34.17 7.33 -8.05
CA GLU A 99 35.42 6.57 -7.91
C GLU A 99 35.23 5.11 -8.31
N PRO A 100 36.24 4.41 -8.84
CA PRO A 100 36.13 2.98 -9.14
C PRO A 100 36.04 2.13 -7.86
N LEU A 101 35.33 1.01 -7.93
CA LEU A 101 35.36 -0.05 -6.91
C LEU A 101 36.67 -0.82 -7.01
N GLU A 102 37.20 -1.27 -5.88
CA GLU A 102 38.29 -2.24 -5.87
C GLU A 102 37.85 -3.58 -6.50
N PRO A 103 38.76 -4.32 -7.16
CA PRO A 103 38.40 -5.59 -7.81
C PRO A 103 37.73 -6.60 -6.87
N GLN A 104 38.21 -6.71 -5.64
CA GLN A 104 37.70 -7.58 -4.58
C GLN A 104 36.53 -6.99 -3.77
N ASN A 105 36.03 -5.80 -4.13
CA ASN A 105 34.96 -5.16 -3.37
C ASN A 105 33.62 -5.91 -3.56
N ARG A 106 33.02 -6.40 -2.48
CA ARG A 106 31.77 -7.17 -2.52
C ARG A 106 30.48 -6.33 -2.51
N VAL A 107 30.54 -5.00 -2.54
CA VAL A 107 29.33 -4.14 -2.49
C VAL A 107 28.33 -4.49 -3.60
N MET A 108 28.80 -4.76 -4.83
CA MET A 108 27.90 -5.18 -5.93
C MET A 108 27.25 -6.54 -5.67
N VAL A 109 27.99 -7.48 -5.11
CA VAL A 109 27.49 -8.81 -4.73
C VAL A 109 26.47 -8.70 -3.61
N ASN A 110 26.72 -7.87 -2.60
CA ASN A 110 25.82 -7.65 -1.48
C ASN A 110 24.51 -6.99 -1.94
N LEU A 111 24.58 -6.02 -2.86
CA LEU A 111 23.40 -5.42 -3.48
C LEU A 111 22.60 -6.42 -4.32
N ALA A 112 23.28 -7.23 -5.14
CA ALA A 112 22.64 -8.27 -5.95
C ALA A 112 21.96 -9.33 -5.06
N THR A 113 22.63 -9.74 -3.99
CA THR A 113 22.12 -10.69 -2.99
C THR A 113 20.91 -10.11 -2.27
N THR A 114 20.99 -8.85 -1.85
CA THR A 114 19.88 -8.13 -1.23
C THR A 114 18.66 -8.14 -2.14
N TYR A 115 18.83 -7.78 -3.42
CA TYR A 115 17.76 -7.81 -4.40
C TYR A 115 17.18 -9.23 -4.58
N ALA A 116 18.04 -10.25 -4.65
CA ALA A 116 17.63 -11.64 -4.76
C ALA A 116 16.78 -12.07 -3.54
N ILE A 117 17.19 -11.73 -2.31
CA ILE A 117 16.43 -12.03 -1.09
C ILE A 117 15.08 -11.32 -1.10
N VAL A 118 15.05 -10.01 -1.41
CA VAL A 118 13.79 -9.25 -1.52
C VAL A 118 12.84 -9.90 -2.54
N LYS A 119 13.40 -10.47 -3.62
CA LYS A 119 12.64 -11.20 -4.64
C LYS A 119 12.14 -12.55 -4.14
N VAL A 120 12.95 -13.30 -3.39
CA VAL A 120 12.51 -14.54 -2.73
C VAL A 120 11.39 -14.25 -1.72
N LEU A 121 11.43 -13.09 -1.06
CA LEU A 121 10.38 -12.64 -0.13
C LEU A 121 9.08 -12.21 -0.83
N MET A 122 8.97 -12.22 -2.17
CA MET A 122 7.76 -11.82 -2.89
C MET A 122 6.46 -12.48 -2.37
N PRO A 123 6.39 -13.80 -2.08
CA PRO A 123 5.16 -14.41 -1.58
C PRO A 123 4.77 -13.84 -0.21
N VAL A 124 5.75 -13.67 0.67
CA VAL A 124 5.56 -13.08 2.01
C VAL A 124 5.09 -11.63 1.88
N ARG A 125 5.68 -10.86 0.95
CA ARG A 125 5.29 -9.47 0.68
C ARG A 125 3.85 -9.36 0.20
N VAL A 126 3.41 -10.25 -0.70
CA VAL A 126 2.02 -10.27 -1.17
C VAL A 126 1.08 -10.61 -0.02
N MET A 127 1.37 -11.66 0.77
CA MET A 127 0.55 -12.03 1.92
C MET A 127 0.46 -10.90 2.95
N ALA A 128 1.59 -10.30 3.34
CA ALA A 128 1.62 -9.17 4.26
C ALA A 128 0.87 -7.96 3.73
N SER A 129 1.00 -7.64 2.43
CA SER A 129 0.28 -6.53 1.82
C SER A 129 -1.23 -6.79 1.82
N VAL A 130 -1.69 -8.00 1.50
CA VAL A 130 -3.11 -8.36 1.52
C VAL A 130 -3.70 -8.28 2.94
N THR A 131 -3.01 -8.80 3.96
CA THR A 131 -3.53 -8.78 5.34
C THR A 131 -3.57 -7.38 5.93
N LEU A 132 -2.62 -6.51 5.57
CA LEU A 132 -2.54 -5.13 6.06
C LEU A 132 -3.47 -4.17 5.29
N THR A 133 -3.83 -4.49 4.04
CA THR A 133 -4.67 -3.63 3.19
C THR A 133 -5.97 -3.15 3.87
N PRO A 134 -6.82 -3.98 4.51
CA PRO A 134 -8.04 -3.47 5.11
C PRO A 134 -7.77 -2.52 6.30
N PHE A 135 -6.75 -2.82 7.11
CA PHE A 135 -6.36 -1.96 8.23
C PHE A 135 -5.87 -0.60 7.72
N PHE A 136 -5.02 -0.60 6.70
CA PHE A 136 -4.44 0.62 6.13
C PHE A 136 -5.47 1.42 5.34
N ALA A 137 -6.38 0.77 4.62
CA ALA A 137 -7.47 1.43 3.92
C ALA A 137 -8.38 2.20 4.90
N GLU A 138 -8.69 1.60 6.05
CA GLU A 138 -9.50 2.26 7.10
C GLU A 138 -8.71 3.38 7.81
N ARG A 139 -7.41 3.18 8.10
CA ARG A 139 -6.59 4.11 8.89
C ARG A 139 -6.05 5.31 8.07
N LEU A 140 -5.66 5.09 6.81
CA LEU A 140 -4.92 6.07 6.00
C LEU A 140 -5.80 6.75 4.95
N VAL A 141 -6.71 6.03 4.28
CA VAL A 141 -7.56 6.64 3.24
C VAL A 141 -8.57 7.62 3.86
N GLY A 142 -9.10 7.33 5.04
CA GLY A 142 -10.02 8.24 5.75
C GLY A 142 -9.44 9.67 5.92
N PRO A 143 -8.30 9.85 6.59
CA PRO A 143 -7.72 11.18 6.82
C PRO A 143 -7.02 11.79 5.59
N VAL A 144 -6.36 10.98 4.76
CA VAL A 144 -5.61 11.49 3.60
C VAL A 144 -6.55 11.96 2.49
N LEU A 145 -7.62 11.21 2.19
CA LEU A 145 -8.56 11.58 1.14
C LEU A 145 -9.33 12.87 1.49
N VAL A 146 -9.64 13.09 2.77
CA VAL A 146 -10.26 14.34 3.24
C VAL A 146 -9.29 15.52 3.13
N SER A 147 -8.01 15.31 3.43
CA SER A 147 -6.97 16.34 3.33
C SER A 147 -6.69 16.73 1.88
N VAL A 148 -6.52 15.76 0.98
CA VAL A 148 -6.29 15.98 -0.46
C VAL A 148 -7.49 16.65 -1.11
N ARG A 149 -8.71 16.17 -0.83
CA ARG A 149 -9.94 16.78 -1.36
C ARG A 149 -10.12 18.22 -0.89
N ARG A 150 -9.73 18.54 0.34
CA ARG A 150 -9.78 19.92 0.88
C ARG A 150 -8.75 20.84 0.20
N TRP A 151 -7.60 20.29 -0.18
CA TRP A 151 -6.54 21.03 -0.89
C TRP A 151 -6.96 21.36 -2.33
N PHE A 152 -7.47 20.35 -3.07
CA PHE A 152 -7.96 20.55 -4.45
C PHE A 152 -9.21 21.43 -4.57
N LYS A 153 -9.98 21.62 -3.49
CA LYS A 153 -11.13 22.54 -3.48
C LYS A 153 -10.73 23.99 -3.12
N ARG A 154 -9.48 24.21 -2.72
CA ARG A 154 -8.93 25.52 -2.31
C ARG A 154 -7.99 26.13 -3.34
N SER A 155 -7.54 25.35 -4.33
CA SER A 155 -6.92 25.83 -5.58
C SER A 155 -7.97 25.97 -6.66
#